data_AF-A0A835XWQ7-F1
#
_entry.id   AF-A0A835XWQ7-F1
#
_cell.length_a   1.000
_cell.length_b   1.000
_cell.length_c   1.000
_cell.angle_alpha   90.00
_cell.angle_beta   90.00
_cell.angle_gamma   90.00
#
_symmetry.space_group_name_H-M   'P 1'
#
loop_
_entity.id
_entity.type
_entity.pdbx_description
1 polymer ?
#
loop_
_entity_poly.entity_id
_entity_poly.type
_entity_poly.pdbx_seq_one_letter_code
_entity_poly.pdbx_strand_id
1 'polypeptide(L)'
;DEIAGLCPNECGGRGKCHHGFCHCEPPFWGLGCARERAWALRPGAVPIPNRAKLRIYVYDLPSHISFPLGLDDNVPDTGIDTYASHQIFLDMLLQDPEVRTENPLEANLFFVPARAYQYTSNINSPNNQIQHALDYVRMTYPYYNASGGRDHFVWATGDRGVCYVSRKLSQVIFVTLFGLHASVRPGSPRTFLDPKPSAHPDWGCFHPGKDVTPAPYNDNSPFAIKARSLYAEIAAAQGAAPERDVLFFFAGDVRFNEPSYSGGARQALARHLKKLLKSPNASGNNSDILFYDGYVDDYVSLQQDSKFCLAPHGGGFGIRLTEAMLFGCIPVIIQDTVYQPYQADGILPYHKFSVRLGLADIPNIVPILRSIPIERQNKMRMEMVEYHRAFLWDPSLGGQAYNYTIRALEQRVNGVVGRLWALDGPGLQNRRKRRGGARRALRRGSS
;
A
#
# COMPACT_ATOMS: atom_id res chain seq x y z
N ASP A 1 21.30 2.06 -23.56
CA ASP A 1 20.05 1.26 -23.65
C ASP A 1 19.32 1.22 -22.32
N GLU A 2 18.61 2.30 -22.00
CA GLU A 2 17.89 2.53 -20.72
C GLU A 2 16.53 1.79 -20.62
N ILE A 3 16.16 0.98 -21.62
CA ILE A 3 14.82 0.38 -21.76
C ILE A 3 14.78 -1.07 -21.22
N ALA A 4 15.94 -1.69 -20.99
CA ALA A 4 16.03 -3.12 -20.62
C ALA A 4 15.37 -3.47 -19.28
N GLY A 5 15.21 -2.52 -18.35
CA GLY A 5 14.62 -2.75 -17.03
C GLY A 5 13.10 -2.55 -16.90
N LEU A 6 12.39 -2.19 -17.98
CA LEU A 6 10.96 -1.87 -17.90
C LEU A 6 10.04 -3.08 -18.02
N CYS A 7 10.51 -4.15 -18.66
CA CYS A 7 9.69 -5.30 -18.96
C CYS A 7 9.75 -6.36 -17.87
N PRO A 8 8.62 -7.06 -17.59
CA PRO A 8 8.63 -8.09 -16.58
C PRO A 8 9.71 -9.15 -16.84
N ASN A 9 10.67 -9.22 -15.92
CA ASN A 9 11.81 -10.15 -15.94
C ASN A 9 12.56 -10.18 -17.28
N GLU A 10 12.76 -9.02 -17.92
CA GLU A 10 13.43 -8.92 -19.23
C GLU A 10 12.82 -9.84 -20.29
N CYS A 11 11.50 -10.05 -20.22
CA CYS A 11 10.77 -10.94 -21.11
C CYS A 11 11.28 -12.38 -21.09
N GLY A 12 11.88 -12.80 -19.96
CA GLY A 12 12.45 -14.12 -19.76
C GLY A 12 13.53 -14.48 -20.78
N GLY A 13 14.15 -13.50 -21.45
CA GLY A 13 15.08 -13.72 -22.57
C GLY A 13 14.44 -14.38 -23.80
N ARG A 14 13.10 -14.38 -23.89
CA ARG A 14 12.30 -15.06 -24.93
C ARG A 14 11.44 -14.08 -25.73
N GLY A 15 11.85 -12.82 -25.75
CA GLY A 15 11.12 -11.75 -26.38
C GLY A 15 11.93 -10.46 -26.35
N LYS A 16 11.43 -9.45 -27.05
CA LYS A 16 12.02 -8.11 -27.04
C LYS A 16 11.20 -7.21 -26.14
N CYS A 17 11.90 -6.50 -25.25
CA CYS A 17 11.27 -5.45 -24.48
C CYS A 17 11.05 -4.21 -25.35
N HIS A 18 9.83 -3.72 -25.38
CA HIS A 18 9.47 -2.48 -26.06
C HIS A 18 8.61 -1.66 -25.10
N HIS A 19 9.15 -0.59 -24.52
CA HIS A 19 8.45 0.31 -23.57
C HIS A 19 7.74 -0.40 -22.39
N GLY A 20 8.37 -1.42 -21.80
CA GLY A 20 7.78 -2.16 -20.67
C GLY A 20 6.86 -3.32 -21.08
N PHE A 21 6.78 -3.62 -22.38
CA PHE A 21 6.04 -4.75 -22.93
C PHE A 21 6.95 -5.81 -23.50
N CYS A 22 6.60 -7.05 -23.20
CA CYS A 22 7.24 -8.19 -23.78
C CYS A 22 6.61 -8.59 -25.10
N HIS A 23 7.33 -8.35 -26.19
CA HIS A 23 7.04 -8.87 -27.51
C HIS A 23 7.68 -10.26 -27.63
N CYS A 24 6.92 -11.28 -27.28
CA CYS A 24 7.42 -12.65 -27.23
C CYS A 24 7.75 -13.19 -28.61
N GLU A 25 8.89 -13.87 -28.70
CA GLU A 25 9.25 -14.65 -29.87
C GLU A 25 8.43 -15.96 -29.85
N PRO A 26 7.72 -16.32 -30.93
CA PRO A 26 6.98 -17.58 -30.98
C PRO A 26 7.87 -18.79 -30.64
N PRO A 27 7.37 -19.80 -29.89
CA PRO A 27 5.97 -20.01 -29.48
C PRO A 27 5.60 -19.37 -28.14
N PHE A 28 6.46 -18.52 -27.58
CA PHE A 28 6.26 -17.96 -26.24
C PHE A 28 5.21 -16.87 -26.21
N TRP A 29 4.53 -16.72 -25.07
CA TRP A 29 3.49 -15.71 -24.83
C TRP A 29 3.33 -15.40 -23.33
N GLY A 30 2.43 -14.46 -23.02
CA GLY A 30 2.13 -14.00 -21.67
C GLY A 30 3.00 -12.81 -21.24
N LEU A 31 2.69 -12.22 -20.08
CA LEU A 31 3.28 -10.94 -19.64
C LEU A 31 4.82 -10.87 -19.61
N GLY A 32 5.49 -11.99 -19.39
CA GLY A 32 6.96 -12.07 -19.37
C GLY A 32 7.51 -13.13 -20.33
N CYS A 33 6.76 -13.53 -21.36
CA CYS A 33 7.15 -14.59 -22.33
C CYS A 33 7.56 -15.93 -21.72
N ALA A 34 7.09 -16.23 -20.52
CA ALA A 34 7.42 -17.47 -19.84
C ALA A 34 6.56 -18.67 -20.30
N ARG A 35 5.44 -18.42 -21.00
CA ARG A 35 4.48 -19.48 -21.36
C ARG A 35 4.73 -19.95 -22.78
N GLU A 36 4.82 -21.26 -22.97
CA GLU A 36 4.90 -21.90 -24.29
C GLU A 36 3.67 -22.75 -24.62
N ARG A 37 2.90 -23.13 -23.58
CA ARG A 37 1.71 -23.95 -23.68
C ARG A 37 0.64 -23.44 -22.74
N ALA A 38 -0.59 -23.29 -23.24
CA ALA A 38 -1.73 -23.04 -22.37
C ALA A 38 -1.96 -24.26 -21.48
N TRP A 39 -2.22 -24.01 -20.20
CA TRP A 39 -2.62 -25.08 -19.29
C TRP A 39 -3.94 -25.69 -19.77
N ALA A 40 -3.88 -26.94 -20.21
CA ALA A 40 -5.04 -27.63 -20.77
C ALA A 40 -5.88 -28.22 -19.63
N LEU A 41 -7.05 -27.62 -19.38
CA LEU A 41 -8.03 -28.21 -18.48
C LEU A 41 -8.65 -29.45 -19.12
N ARG A 42 -8.72 -30.54 -18.34
CA ARG A 42 -9.47 -31.73 -18.77
C ARG A 42 -10.95 -31.36 -18.92
N PRO A 43 -11.65 -31.86 -19.94
CA PRO A 43 -13.11 -31.69 -20.04
C PRO A 43 -13.79 -32.13 -18.74
N GLY A 44 -14.64 -31.26 -18.17
CA GLY A 44 -15.31 -31.50 -16.89
C GLY A 44 -14.46 -31.27 -15.64
N ALA A 45 -13.23 -30.72 -15.75
CA ALA A 45 -12.43 -30.37 -14.59
C ALA A 45 -13.15 -29.33 -13.71
N VAL A 46 -13.24 -29.63 -12.42
CA VAL A 46 -13.89 -28.77 -11.42
C VAL A 46 -12.82 -27.92 -10.73
N PRO A 47 -13.07 -26.63 -10.45
CA PRO A 47 -12.18 -25.83 -9.61
C PRO A 47 -11.96 -26.49 -8.24
N ILE A 48 -10.71 -26.73 -7.87
CA ILE A 48 -10.31 -27.23 -6.55
C ILE A 48 -9.26 -26.26 -6.02
N PRO A 49 -9.68 -25.11 -5.46
CA PRO A 49 -8.74 -24.12 -4.93
C PRO A 49 -7.86 -24.76 -3.86
N ASN A 50 -6.57 -24.43 -3.87
CA ASN A 50 -5.66 -24.86 -2.82
C ASN A 50 -6.14 -24.27 -1.48
N ARG A 51 -6.32 -25.12 -0.46
CA ARG A 51 -6.81 -24.69 0.86
C ARG A 51 -5.70 -24.58 1.90
N ALA A 52 -4.51 -25.08 1.60
CA ALA A 52 -3.38 -25.14 2.51
C ALA A 52 -2.37 -24.01 2.28
N LYS A 53 -2.23 -23.54 1.03
CA LYS A 53 -1.28 -22.50 0.64
C LYS A 53 -1.95 -21.47 -0.27
N LEU A 54 -1.54 -20.21 -0.16
CA LEU A 54 -1.86 -19.18 -1.14
C LEU A 54 -1.35 -19.58 -2.53
N ARG A 55 -2.22 -19.53 -3.54
CA ARG A 55 -1.90 -19.77 -4.95
C ARG A 55 -2.53 -18.67 -5.79
N ILE A 56 -1.69 -17.83 -6.38
CA ILE A 56 -2.10 -16.68 -7.18
C ILE A 56 -2.03 -17.01 -8.66
N TYR A 57 -3.16 -16.92 -9.36
CA TYR A 57 -3.19 -16.91 -10.81
C TYR A 57 -3.13 -15.48 -11.34
N VAL A 58 -2.22 -15.20 -12.27
CA VAL A 58 -2.08 -13.88 -12.91
C VAL A 58 -2.77 -13.93 -14.26
N TYR A 59 -3.73 -13.03 -14.52
CA TYR A 59 -4.36 -12.94 -15.84
C TYR A 59 -3.38 -12.40 -16.89
N ASP A 60 -3.36 -13.05 -18.04
CA ASP A 60 -2.77 -12.48 -19.24
C ASP A 60 -3.80 -11.54 -19.88
N LEU A 61 -3.50 -10.25 -19.83
CA LEU A 61 -4.29 -9.19 -20.44
C LEU A 61 -3.61 -8.73 -21.74
N PRO A 62 -4.35 -8.61 -22.86
CA PRO A 62 -3.81 -8.01 -24.08
C PRO A 62 -3.24 -6.62 -23.83
N SER A 63 -2.23 -6.23 -24.61
CA SER A 63 -1.56 -4.92 -24.47
C SER A 63 -2.54 -3.75 -24.51
N HIS A 64 -3.48 -3.75 -25.45
CA HIS A 64 -4.51 -2.71 -25.58
C HIS A 64 -5.50 -2.63 -24.40
N ILE A 65 -5.62 -3.68 -23.58
CA ILE A 65 -6.43 -3.67 -22.35
C ILE A 65 -5.63 -3.12 -21.19
N SER A 66 -4.38 -3.56 -21.05
CA SER A 66 -3.48 -3.12 -19.98
C SER A 66 -3.02 -1.67 -20.17
N PHE A 67 -3.00 -1.18 -21.42
CA PHE A 67 -2.48 0.12 -21.81
C PHE A 67 -3.30 0.68 -23.01
N PRO A 68 -4.48 1.26 -22.75
CA PRO A 68 -5.41 1.70 -23.80
C PRO A 68 -4.99 3.01 -24.48
N LEU A 69 -4.04 3.75 -23.91
CA LEU A 69 -3.38 4.86 -24.58
C LEU A 69 -2.11 4.28 -25.22
N GLY A 70 -1.88 4.56 -26.51
CA GLY A 70 -0.55 4.37 -27.06
C GLY A 70 0.39 5.14 -26.16
N LEU A 71 1.29 4.44 -25.47
CA LEU A 71 2.38 5.11 -24.79
C LEU A 71 3.11 5.85 -25.89
N ASP A 72 3.12 7.18 -25.85
CA ASP A 72 4.01 7.93 -26.70
C ASP A 72 5.40 7.33 -26.48
N ASP A 73 6.03 6.85 -27.55
CA ASP A 73 7.32 6.14 -27.56
C ASP A 73 8.46 6.95 -26.90
N ASN A 74 8.18 8.20 -26.51
CA ASN A 74 9.08 9.15 -25.88
C ASN A 74 8.68 9.54 -24.45
N VAL A 75 7.69 8.89 -23.83
CA VAL A 75 7.38 9.09 -22.40
C VAL A 75 8.08 7.97 -21.63
N PRO A 76 9.22 8.23 -20.97
CA PRO A 76 9.76 7.29 -20.01
C PRO A 76 8.64 6.96 -19.03
N ASP A 77 8.33 5.67 -18.85
CA ASP A 77 7.34 5.22 -17.88
C ASP A 77 7.78 5.69 -16.48
N THR A 78 7.32 6.87 -16.10
CA THR A 78 7.26 7.43 -14.75
C THR A 78 8.58 7.48 -13.97
N GLY A 79 9.35 8.55 -14.16
CA GLY A 79 10.54 8.91 -13.35
C GLY A 79 10.26 9.26 -11.88
N ILE A 80 9.31 8.60 -11.23
CA ILE A 80 9.13 8.64 -9.78
C ILE A 80 9.00 7.21 -9.28
N ASP A 81 10.12 6.64 -8.87
CA ASP A 81 10.26 5.25 -8.41
C ASP A 81 9.25 4.87 -7.33
N THR A 82 8.78 5.84 -6.53
CA THR A 82 7.94 5.55 -5.36
C THR A 82 6.61 4.86 -5.63
N TYR A 83 6.11 4.92 -6.87
CA TYR A 83 4.86 4.28 -7.30
C TYR A 83 5.06 2.91 -7.98
N ALA A 84 6.31 2.48 -8.15
CA ALA A 84 6.70 1.28 -8.89
C ALA A 84 6.48 -0.04 -8.13
N SER A 85 6.07 0.02 -6.85
CA SER A 85 5.81 -1.17 -6.02
C SER A 85 4.92 -2.23 -6.68
N HIS A 86 3.95 -1.82 -7.51
CA HIS A 86 3.11 -2.76 -8.28
C HIS A 86 3.89 -3.54 -9.35
N GLN A 87 4.84 -2.89 -10.03
CA GLN A 87 5.68 -3.48 -11.07
C GLN A 87 6.69 -4.43 -10.42
N ILE A 88 7.36 -3.98 -9.37
CA ILE A 88 8.30 -4.81 -8.59
C ILE A 88 7.59 -6.04 -8.00
N PHE A 89 6.38 -5.87 -7.46
CA PHE A 89 5.57 -7.00 -7.00
C PHE A 89 5.25 -7.99 -8.13
N LEU A 90 4.84 -7.51 -9.30
CA LEU A 90 4.54 -8.36 -10.45
C LEU A 90 5.78 -9.15 -10.85
N ASP A 91 6.94 -8.51 -10.96
CA ASP A 91 8.19 -9.14 -11.39
C ASP A 91 8.60 -10.26 -10.44
N MET A 92 8.59 -9.98 -9.13
CA MET A 92 8.86 -10.97 -8.09
C MET A 92 7.84 -12.11 -8.10
N LEU A 93 6.54 -11.81 -8.22
CA LEU A 93 5.49 -12.83 -8.28
C LEU A 93 5.64 -13.73 -9.52
N LEU A 94 6.02 -13.15 -10.67
CA LEU A 94 6.21 -13.93 -11.89
C LEU A 94 7.36 -14.94 -11.77
N GLN A 95 8.33 -14.71 -10.87
CA GLN A 95 9.46 -15.58 -10.57
C GLN A 95 9.24 -16.51 -9.36
N ASP A 96 8.11 -16.39 -8.65
CA ASP A 96 7.83 -17.15 -7.42
C ASP A 96 6.94 -18.38 -7.71
N PRO A 97 7.50 -19.58 -7.94
CA PRO A 97 6.72 -20.77 -8.24
C PRO A 97 5.95 -21.32 -7.03
N GLU A 98 6.29 -20.92 -5.80
CA GLU A 98 5.60 -21.37 -4.58
C GLU A 98 4.27 -20.65 -4.38
N VAL A 99 4.21 -19.37 -4.76
CA VAL A 99 2.98 -18.57 -4.68
C VAL A 99 2.24 -18.51 -6.01
N ARG A 100 2.93 -18.33 -7.14
CA ARG A 100 2.29 -18.23 -8.46
C ARG A 100 1.87 -19.60 -8.98
N THR A 101 0.71 -19.64 -9.62
CA THR A 101 0.26 -20.81 -10.38
C THR A 101 -0.10 -20.47 -11.83
N GLU A 102 0.19 -21.41 -12.73
CA GLU A 102 -0.30 -21.38 -14.11
C GLU A 102 -1.64 -22.12 -14.29
N ASN A 103 -2.05 -22.91 -13.28
CA ASN A 103 -3.30 -23.63 -13.26
C ASN A 103 -4.36 -22.80 -12.52
N PRO A 104 -5.32 -22.19 -13.22
CA PRO A 104 -6.34 -21.36 -12.57
C PRO A 104 -7.30 -22.15 -11.68
N LEU A 105 -7.38 -23.49 -11.79
CA LEU A 105 -8.27 -24.30 -10.96
C LEU A 105 -7.74 -24.54 -9.54
N GLU A 106 -6.44 -24.41 -9.31
CA GLU A 106 -5.85 -24.50 -7.95
C GLU A 106 -5.70 -23.13 -7.29
N ALA A 107 -5.90 -22.05 -8.04
CA ALA A 107 -5.80 -20.69 -7.54
C ALA A 107 -6.89 -20.41 -6.50
N ASN A 108 -6.52 -19.70 -5.45
CA ASN A 108 -7.43 -19.20 -4.42
C ASN A 108 -7.42 -17.65 -4.34
N LEU A 109 -6.64 -17.02 -5.22
CA LEU A 109 -6.59 -15.58 -5.43
C LEU A 109 -6.20 -15.31 -6.89
N PHE A 110 -6.78 -14.28 -7.49
CA PHE A 110 -6.56 -13.93 -8.88
C PHE A 110 -6.03 -12.49 -9.00
N PHE A 111 -4.86 -12.32 -9.60
CA PHE A 111 -4.30 -11.01 -9.88
C PHE A 111 -4.75 -10.51 -11.26
N VAL A 112 -5.42 -9.35 -11.29
CA VAL A 112 -5.70 -8.61 -12.53
C VAL A 112 -4.68 -7.47 -12.66
N PRO A 113 -3.67 -7.60 -13.54
CA PRO A 113 -2.61 -6.59 -13.70
C PRO A 113 -3.11 -5.43 -14.56
N ALA A 114 -4.04 -4.64 -14.03
CA ALA A 114 -4.68 -3.53 -14.74
C ALA A 114 -3.74 -2.34 -15.04
N ARG A 115 -2.54 -2.31 -14.44
CA ARG A 115 -1.51 -1.26 -14.63
C ARG A 115 -2.07 0.16 -14.57
N ALA A 116 -2.90 0.38 -13.55
CA ALA A 116 -3.70 1.58 -13.45
C ALA A 116 -2.86 2.86 -13.33
N TYR A 117 -1.69 2.78 -12.69
CA TYR A 117 -0.79 3.92 -12.51
C TYR A 117 -0.23 4.44 -13.83
N GLN A 118 0.18 3.55 -14.75
CA GLN A 118 0.65 3.95 -16.08
C GLN A 118 -0.42 4.72 -16.87
N TYR A 119 -1.70 4.39 -16.66
CA TYR A 119 -2.81 5.12 -17.28
C TYR A 119 -3.11 6.47 -16.63
N THR A 120 -2.96 6.58 -15.31
CA THR A 120 -3.43 7.75 -14.56
C THR A 120 -2.34 8.68 -14.06
N SER A 121 -1.10 8.24 -14.01
CA SER A 121 -0.07 8.86 -13.16
C SER A 121 -0.54 8.98 -11.69
N ASN A 122 0.06 9.89 -10.93
CA ASN A 122 -0.10 10.02 -9.48
C ASN A 122 -1.46 10.58 -9.02
N ILE A 123 -2.05 11.54 -9.75
CA ILE A 123 -3.24 12.27 -9.28
C ILE A 123 -4.54 12.01 -10.04
N ASN A 124 -4.54 11.27 -11.16
CA ASN A 124 -5.78 11.00 -11.91
C ASN A 124 -6.52 9.75 -11.41
N SER A 125 -7.78 9.60 -11.84
CA SER A 125 -8.64 8.50 -11.41
C SER A 125 -8.36 7.19 -12.17
N PRO A 126 -8.07 6.07 -11.47
CA PRO A 126 -7.83 4.77 -12.10
C PRO A 126 -9.12 4.03 -12.44
N ASN A 127 -10.28 4.64 -12.19
CA ASN A 127 -11.57 3.98 -12.29
C ASN A 127 -11.81 3.39 -13.69
N ASN A 128 -11.56 4.17 -14.75
CA ASN A 128 -11.84 3.72 -16.11
C ASN A 128 -10.93 2.57 -16.53
N GLN A 129 -9.64 2.66 -16.22
CA GLN A 129 -8.67 1.61 -16.55
C GLN A 129 -8.95 0.31 -15.78
N ILE A 130 -9.23 0.41 -14.48
CA ILE A 130 -9.60 -0.75 -13.66
C ILE A 130 -10.90 -1.37 -14.16
N GLN A 131 -11.92 -0.56 -14.47
CA GLN A 131 -13.19 -1.04 -15.02
C GLN A 131 -12.96 -1.79 -16.35
N HIS A 132 -12.18 -1.20 -17.26
CA HIS A 132 -11.88 -1.79 -18.56
C HIS A 132 -11.20 -3.15 -18.45
N ALA A 133 -10.16 -3.26 -17.60
CA ALA A 133 -9.47 -4.53 -17.36
C ALA A 133 -10.38 -5.59 -16.71
N LEU A 134 -11.22 -5.18 -15.75
CA LEU A 134 -12.16 -6.08 -15.09
C LEU A 134 -13.28 -6.56 -16.02
N ASP A 135 -13.79 -5.70 -16.90
CA ASP A 135 -14.80 -6.08 -17.90
C ASP A 135 -14.23 -7.10 -18.89
N TYR A 136 -13.00 -6.88 -19.38
CA TYR A 136 -12.31 -7.87 -20.21
C TYR A 136 -12.15 -9.21 -19.50
N VAL A 137 -11.68 -9.20 -18.24
CA VAL A 137 -11.51 -10.43 -17.46
C VAL A 137 -12.84 -11.16 -17.27
N ARG A 138 -13.91 -10.41 -16.96
CA ARG A 138 -15.26 -10.93 -16.74
C ARG A 138 -15.86 -11.58 -17.99
N MET A 139 -15.60 -11.01 -19.16
CA MET A 139 -16.11 -11.51 -20.44
C MET A 139 -15.28 -12.67 -21.01
N THR A 140 -13.98 -12.69 -20.72
CA THR A 140 -13.04 -13.64 -21.33
C THR A 140 -12.85 -14.89 -20.48
N TYR A 141 -12.88 -14.77 -19.15
CA TYR A 141 -12.55 -15.86 -18.23
C TYR A 141 -13.70 -16.21 -17.28
N PRO A 142 -13.90 -17.51 -16.95
CA PRO A 142 -15.03 -17.94 -16.12
C PRO A 142 -14.86 -17.60 -14.63
N TYR A 143 -13.63 -17.39 -14.15
CA TYR A 143 -13.31 -17.34 -12.72
C TYR A 143 -13.81 -16.07 -12.02
N TYR A 144 -13.86 -14.93 -12.72
CA TYR A 144 -14.40 -13.69 -12.15
C TYR A 144 -15.86 -13.82 -11.73
N ASN A 145 -16.67 -14.44 -12.59
CA ASN A 145 -18.11 -14.59 -12.34
C ASN A 145 -18.39 -15.58 -11.20
N ALA A 146 -17.51 -16.56 -10.95
CA ALA A 146 -17.67 -17.54 -9.88
C ALA A 146 -17.68 -16.91 -8.48
N SER A 147 -16.81 -15.93 -8.24
CA SER A 147 -16.74 -15.19 -6.97
C SER A 147 -17.41 -13.82 -7.03
N GLY A 148 -17.83 -13.36 -8.21
CA GLY A 148 -18.21 -11.97 -8.45
C GLY A 148 -17.07 -10.99 -8.12
N GLY A 149 -15.82 -11.38 -8.37
CA GLY A 149 -14.62 -10.56 -8.15
C GLY A 149 -14.08 -10.54 -6.72
N ARG A 150 -14.66 -11.28 -5.76
CA ARG A 150 -14.27 -11.22 -4.33
C ARG A 150 -12.91 -11.85 -4.02
N ASP A 151 -12.42 -12.72 -4.90
CA ASP A 151 -11.10 -13.34 -4.87
C ASP A 151 -10.17 -12.77 -5.96
N HIS A 152 -10.49 -11.58 -6.47
CA HIS A 152 -9.65 -10.84 -7.41
C HIS A 152 -9.02 -9.65 -6.71
N PHE A 153 -7.76 -9.36 -7.03
CA PHE A 153 -7.11 -8.14 -6.58
C PHE A 153 -6.52 -7.31 -7.71
N VAL A 154 -6.46 -6.00 -7.47
CA VAL A 154 -5.96 -4.98 -8.41
C VAL A 154 -5.10 -3.97 -7.65
N TRP A 155 -3.99 -3.55 -8.25
CA TRP A 155 -3.13 -2.50 -7.73
C TRP A 155 -3.62 -1.09 -8.14
N ALA A 156 -3.58 -0.15 -7.21
CA ALA A 156 -3.84 1.28 -7.43
C ALA A 156 -2.87 2.13 -6.59
N THR A 157 -1.69 2.43 -7.15
CA THR A 157 -0.55 3.01 -6.41
C THR A 157 -0.49 4.52 -6.40
N GLY A 158 -1.22 5.24 -7.26
CA GLY A 158 -1.21 6.72 -7.26
C GLY A 158 -1.50 7.31 -5.88
N ASP A 159 -1.11 8.56 -5.64
CA ASP A 159 -1.14 9.23 -4.32
C ASP A 159 -2.47 9.04 -3.57
N ARG A 160 -3.57 9.09 -4.31
CA ARG A 160 -4.94 8.96 -3.80
C ARG A 160 -5.55 7.58 -4.06
N GLY A 161 -4.85 6.73 -4.82
CA GLY A 161 -5.17 5.33 -5.09
C GLY A 161 -6.66 5.06 -5.28
N VAL A 162 -7.21 4.27 -4.36
CA VAL A 162 -8.61 3.81 -4.38
C VAL A 162 -9.65 4.88 -4.05
N CYS A 163 -9.26 6.06 -3.55
CA CYS A 163 -10.22 7.14 -3.29
C CYS A 163 -10.89 7.68 -4.55
N TYR A 164 -10.31 7.39 -5.71
CA TYR A 164 -10.87 7.74 -7.00
C TYR A 164 -11.71 6.65 -7.63
N VAL A 165 -11.81 5.49 -7.00
CA VAL A 165 -12.52 4.31 -7.55
C VAL A 165 -13.98 4.32 -7.12
N SER A 166 -14.87 4.01 -8.05
CA SER A 166 -16.30 3.90 -7.81
C SER A 166 -16.65 2.71 -6.92
N ARG A 167 -17.66 2.86 -6.05
CA ARG A 167 -18.24 1.76 -5.28
C ARG A 167 -18.62 0.53 -6.13
N LYS A 168 -18.93 0.69 -7.42
CA LYS A 168 -19.25 -0.42 -8.34
C LYS A 168 -18.08 -1.39 -8.58
N LEU A 169 -16.87 -0.98 -8.23
CA LEU A 169 -15.65 -1.79 -8.32
C LEU A 169 -15.17 -2.28 -6.96
N SER A 170 -15.89 -1.96 -5.88
CA SER A 170 -15.47 -2.25 -4.50
C SER A 170 -15.48 -3.73 -4.11
N GLN A 171 -15.98 -4.61 -4.97
CA GLN A 171 -16.01 -6.07 -4.76
C GLN A 171 -14.62 -6.70 -4.80
N VAL A 172 -13.69 -6.15 -5.59
CA VAL A 172 -12.31 -6.65 -5.65
C VAL A 172 -11.51 -6.16 -4.44
N ILE A 173 -10.43 -6.88 -4.15
CA ILE A 173 -9.41 -6.50 -3.19
C ILE A 173 -8.52 -5.44 -3.85
N PHE A 174 -8.36 -4.28 -3.24
CA PHE A 174 -7.38 -3.30 -3.70
C PHE A 174 -6.08 -3.42 -2.93
N VAL A 175 -4.98 -3.33 -3.67
CA VAL A 175 -3.65 -3.10 -3.13
C VAL A 175 -3.28 -1.65 -3.44
N THR A 176 -3.13 -0.82 -2.41
CA THR A 176 -3.00 0.64 -2.58
C THR A 176 -2.06 1.24 -1.56
N LEU A 177 -1.29 2.25 -1.96
CA LEU A 177 -0.32 2.89 -1.07
C LEU A 177 -0.98 3.78 -0.02
N PHE A 178 -2.23 4.18 -0.22
CA PHE A 178 -2.93 5.13 0.64
C PHE A 178 -4.13 4.50 1.39
N GLY A 179 -3.89 4.08 2.63
CA GLY A 179 -4.87 3.40 3.50
C GLY A 179 -5.92 4.30 4.16
N LEU A 180 -6.52 5.25 3.43
CA LEU A 180 -7.51 6.20 3.97
C LEU A 180 -8.87 5.53 4.19
N HIS A 181 -9.21 5.26 5.44
CA HIS A 181 -10.44 4.56 5.83
C HIS A 181 -11.57 5.49 6.31
N ALA A 182 -11.27 6.77 6.54
CA ALA A 182 -12.26 7.76 6.98
C ALA A 182 -11.89 9.17 6.50
N SER A 183 -12.91 10.03 6.40
CA SER A 183 -12.72 11.47 6.10
C SER A 183 -11.80 12.11 7.13
N VAL A 184 -10.87 12.93 6.64
CA VAL A 184 -9.88 13.62 7.48
C VAL A 184 -10.57 14.70 8.36
N ARG A 185 -11.77 15.16 7.98
CA ARG A 185 -12.58 16.13 8.73
C ARG A 185 -14.09 15.85 8.63
N PRO A 186 -14.64 15.00 9.52
CA PRO A 186 -16.08 14.77 9.57
C PRO A 186 -16.85 16.08 9.75
N GLY A 187 -17.83 16.34 8.88
CA GLY A 187 -18.70 17.54 8.96
C GLY A 187 -18.13 18.84 8.38
N SER A 188 -16.90 18.84 7.83
CA SER A 188 -16.37 19.95 7.04
C SER A 188 -16.77 19.84 5.56
N PRO A 189 -16.73 20.92 4.76
CA PRO A 189 -16.85 20.83 3.31
C PRO A 189 -15.86 19.80 2.76
N ARG A 190 -16.31 18.95 1.83
CA ARG A 190 -15.46 17.91 1.21
C ARG A 190 -14.20 18.56 0.65
N THR A 191 -13.06 18.14 1.19
CA THR A 191 -11.72 18.53 0.80
C THR A 191 -11.20 17.64 -0.32
N PHE A 192 -10.09 18.04 -0.95
CA PHE A 192 -9.37 17.19 -1.89
C PHE A 192 -9.00 15.82 -1.30
N LEU A 193 -8.83 15.73 0.03
CA LEU A 193 -8.51 14.48 0.73
C LEU A 193 -9.71 13.59 1.03
N ASP A 194 -10.94 14.11 0.95
CA ASP A 194 -12.12 13.33 1.30
C ASP A 194 -12.47 12.27 0.25
N PRO A 195 -13.08 11.16 0.67
CA PRO A 195 -13.62 10.20 -0.27
C PRO A 195 -14.59 10.90 -1.24
N LYS A 196 -14.47 10.60 -2.54
CA LYS A 196 -15.44 11.11 -3.53
C LYS A 196 -16.87 10.73 -3.10
N PRO A 197 -17.91 11.45 -3.54
CA PRO A 197 -19.31 11.04 -3.30
C PRO A 197 -19.62 9.59 -3.71
N SER A 198 -18.82 9.01 -4.60
CA SER A 198 -18.87 7.63 -5.07
C SER A 198 -18.17 6.61 -4.18
N ALA A 199 -17.51 7.02 -3.10
CA ALA A 199 -16.85 6.14 -2.15
C ALA A 199 -17.86 5.35 -1.30
N HIS A 200 -17.40 4.29 -0.62
CA HIS A 200 -18.31 3.46 0.15
C HIS A 200 -18.75 4.21 1.43
N PRO A 201 -20.06 4.26 1.75
CA PRO A 201 -20.55 5.05 2.88
C PRO A 201 -20.00 4.57 4.24
N ASP A 202 -19.74 3.26 4.37
CA ASP A 202 -19.37 2.67 5.67
C ASP A 202 -17.87 2.67 5.98
N TRP A 203 -16.99 2.77 4.97
CA TRP A 203 -15.53 2.61 5.15
C TRP A 203 -14.69 3.51 4.22
N GLY A 204 -15.32 4.47 3.54
CA GLY A 204 -14.59 5.44 2.70
C GLY A 204 -13.93 4.80 1.48
N CYS A 205 -12.64 5.06 1.31
CA CYS A 205 -11.86 4.62 0.14
C CYS A 205 -11.20 3.26 0.33
N PHE A 206 -10.75 2.95 1.55
CA PHE A 206 -9.97 1.78 1.90
C PHE A 206 -10.68 0.97 2.99
N HIS A 207 -10.95 -0.31 2.71
CA HIS A 207 -11.56 -1.21 3.67
C HIS A 207 -10.48 -2.05 4.39
N PRO A 208 -10.17 -1.80 5.67
CA PRO A 208 -9.05 -2.49 6.36
C PRO A 208 -9.16 -4.02 6.40
N GLY A 209 -10.37 -4.58 6.50
CA GLY A 209 -10.58 -6.04 6.44
C GLY A 209 -10.63 -6.68 5.05
N LYS A 210 -10.36 -5.92 3.97
CA LYS A 210 -10.50 -6.36 2.57
C LYS A 210 -9.33 -5.90 1.70
N ASP A 211 -8.96 -4.62 1.77
CA ASP A 211 -7.86 -4.02 1.00
C ASP A 211 -6.52 -4.17 1.74
N VAL A 212 -5.41 -4.00 1.01
CA VAL A 212 -4.04 -4.11 1.53
C VAL A 212 -3.28 -2.82 1.25
N THR A 213 -2.51 -2.36 2.23
CA THR A 213 -1.59 -1.22 2.08
C THR A 213 -0.15 -1.71 2.20
N PRO A 214 0.59 -1.86 1.09
CA PRO A 214 2.01 -2.19 1.13
C PRO A 214 2.87 -0.93 1.25
N ALA A 215 4.18 -1.12 1.44
CA ALA A 215 5.12 -0.02 1.42
C ALA A 215 5.31 0.52 -0.02
N PRO A 216 5.44 1.84 -0.22
CA PRO A 216 5.90 2.39 -1.50
C PRO A 216 7.31 1.89 -1.81
N TYR A 217 7.71 1.92 -3.07
CA TYR A 217 9.07 1.57 -3.46
C TYR A 217 10.01 2.74 -3.14
N ASN A 218 11.25 2.48 -2.69
CA ASN A 218 12.24 3.56 -2.52
C ASN A 218 13.68 3.03 -2.60
N ASP A 219 13.85 1.87 -3.22
CA ASP A 219 15.07 1.07 -3.09
C ASP A 219 16.23 1.59 -3.93
N ASN A 220 15.92 2.39 -4.94
CA ASN A 220 16.92 3.09 -5.73
C ASN A 220 17.48 4.34 -5.02
N SER A 221 16.90 4.74 -3.89
CA SER A 221 17.47 5.83 -3.10
C SER A 221 18.86 5.42 -2.60
N PRO A 222 19.85 6.34 -2.58
CA PRO A 222 21.19 6.06 -2.07
C PRO A 222 21.25 5.47 -0.65
N PHE A 223 20.13 5.53 0.05
CA PHE A 223 20.03 5.15 1.45
C PHE A 223 19.27 3.88 1.70
N ALA A 224 18.39 3.44 0.80
CA ALA A 224 17.96 2.06 0.81
C ALA A 224 19.17 1.12 0.77
N ILE A 225 20.18 1.47 -0.03
CA ILE A 225 21.48 0.78 -0.09
C ILE A 225 22.21 0.78 1.27
N LYS A 226 22.14 1.89 2.01
CA LYS A 226 22.81 2.05 3.33
C LYS A 226 21.96 1.59 4.52
N ALA A 227 20.67 1.33 4.33
CA ALA A 227 19.75 0.98 5.42
C ALA A 227 20.25 -0.28 6.14
N ARG A 228 20.75 -1.27 5.39
CA ARG A 228 21.29 -2.51 5.96
C ARG A 228 22.46 -2.27 6.92
N SER A 229 23.44 -1.44 6.54
CA SER A 229 24.59 -1.15 7.42
C SER A 229 24.16 -0.32 8.61
N LEU A 230 23.30 0.69 8.41
CA LEU A 230 22.74 1.50 9.47
C LEU A 230 22.02 0.64 10.53
N TYR A 231 21.17 -0.29 10.10
CA TYR A 231 20.45 -1.14 11.04
C TYR A 231 21.34 -2.20 11.71
N ALA A 232 22.43 -2.62 11.06
CA ALA A 232 23.44 -3.46 11.71
C ALA A 232 24.16 -2.69 12.84
N GLU A 233 24.50 -1.43 12.62
CA GLU A 233 25.09 -0.54 13.63
C GLU A 233 24.13 -0.29 14.80
N ILE A 234 22.88 0.07 14.51
CA ILE A 234 21.82 0.25 15.52
C ILE A 234 21.63 -1.03 16.34
N ALA A 235 21.61 -2.20 15.69
CA ALA A 235 21.47 -3.48 16.38
C ALA A 235 22.67 -3.78 17.30
N ALA A 236 23.90 -3.57 16.82
CA ALA A 236 25.12 -3.78 17.59
C ALA A 236 25.18 -2.86 18.83
N ALA A 237 24.65 -1.65 18.70
CA ALA A 237 24.56 -0.66 19.77
C ALA A 237 23.27 -0.79 20.62
N GLN A 238 22.51 -1.88 20.50
CA GLN A 238 21.27 -2.14 21.26
C GLN A 238 20.24 -0.99 21.15
N GLY A 239 20.13 -0.39 19.97
CA GLY A 239 19.22 0.71 19.67
C GLY A 239 19.78 2.09 19.97
N ALA A 240 20.95 2.19 20.61
CA ALA A 240 21.68 3.44 20.69
C ALA A 240 22.17 3.81 19.29
N ALA A 241 21.58 4.84 18.70
CA ALA A 241 22.09 5.40 17.44
C ALA A 241 23.30 6.32 17.76
N PRO A 242 24.15 6.66 16.77
CA PRO A 242 25.08 7.79 16.88
C PRO A 242 24.38 9.02 17.46
N GLU A 243 25.08 9.93 18.14
CA GLU A 243 24.47 11.10 18.82
C GLU A 243 23.50 11.85 17.87
N ARG A 244 22.21 11.56 18.01
CA ARG A 244 21.12 12.22 17.27
C ARG A 244 20.74 13.47 18.03
N ASP A 245 21.38 14.58 17.72
CA ASP A 245 21.23 15.84 18.47
C ASP A 245 19.96 16.62 18.11
N VAL A 246 19.37 16.34 16.95
CA VAL A 246 18.13 16.98 16.52
C VAL A 246 16.92 16.26 17.14
N LEU A 247 16.03 16.99 17.82
CA LEU A 247 14.81 16.42 18.39
C LEU A 247 13.91 15.87 17.30
N PHE A 248 13.53 16.70 16.32
CA PHE A 248 12.81 16.21 15.16
C PHE A 248 13.09 17.01 13.89
N PHE A 249 12.90 16.34 12.76
CA PHE A 249 12.99 16.91 11.42
C PHE A 249 11.70 16.77 10.62
N PHE A 250 11.41 17.80 9.84
CA PHE A 250 10.47 17.79 8.73
C PHE A 250 10.95 18.72 7.62
N ALA A 251 10.88 18.26 6.37
CA ALA A 251 10.95 19.14 5.21
C ALA A 251 9.88 18.78 4.17
N GLY A 252 9.25 19.80 3.62
CA GLY A 252 8.46 19.75 2.40
C GLY A 252 7.23 20.65 2.41
N ASP A 253 6.52 20.64 1.28
CA ASP A 253 5.51 21.66 0.99
C ASP A 253 4.39 21.70 2.06
N VAL A 254 4.28 22.85 2.72
CA VAL A 254 3.28 23.11 3.76
C VAL A 254 1.93 23.46 3.14
N ARG A 255 1.90 24.05 1.93
CA ARG A 255 0.69 24.57 1.26
C ARG A 255 -0.25 25.37 2.16
N PHE A 256 0.18 26.53 2.64
CA PHE A 256 -0.63 27.36 3.56
C PHE A 256 -2.04 27.69 3.03
N ASN A 257 -2.18 27.87 1.72
CA ASN A 257 -3.44 28.22 1.06
C ASN A 257 -4.28 27.00 0.64
N GLU A 258 -3.79 25.78 0.86
CA GLU A 258 -4.50 24.53 0.55
C GLU A 258 -4.50 23.58 1.76
N PRO A 259 -5.25 23.87 2.84
CA PRO A 259 -5.29 23.04 4.04
C PRO A 259 -5.74 21.60 3.74
N SER A 260 -6.55 21.43 2.69
CA SER A 260 -6.98 20.12 2.20
C SER A 260 -5.82 19.24 1.78
N TYR A 261 -4.67 19.78 1.38
CA TYR A 261 -3.52 18.96 0.95
C TYR A 261 -2.99 18.05 2.06
N SER A 262 -3.04 18.46 3.33
CA SER A 262 -2.50 17.69 4.46
C SER A 262 -3.49 17.53 5.60
N GLY A 263 -4.80 17.71 5.33
CA GLY A 263 -5.82 17.69 6.37
C GLY A 263 -5.71 18.83 7.39
N GLY A 264 -4.82 19.80 7.17
CA GLY A 264 -4.45 20.85 8.11
C GLY A 264 -3.23 20.57 8.97
N ALA A 265 -2.66 19.36 8.92
CA ALA A 265 -1.58 18.94 9.82
C ALA A 265 -0.31 19.77 9.60
N ARG A 266 0.12 19.94 8.35
CA ARG A 266 1.34 20.70 8.02
C ARG A 266 1.19 22.17 8.36
N GLN A 267 0.02 22.77 8.09
CA GLN A 267 -0.20 24.18 8.40
C GLN A 267 -0.33 24.42 9.91
N ALA A 268 -0.92 23.49 10.66
CA ALA A 268 -0.98 23.56 12.11
C ALA A 268 0.42 23.44 12.72
N LEU A 269 1.25 22.50 12.26
CA LEU A 269 2.67 22.40 12.64
C LEU A 269 3.41 23.71 12.35
N ALA A 270 3.35 24.21 11.11
CA ALA A 270 4.08 25.40 10.72
C ALA A 270 3.68 26.64 11.55
N ARG A 271 2.38 26.83 11.83
CA ARG A 271 1.90 27.93 12.70
C ARG A 271 2.37 27.78 14.13
N HIS A 272 2.26 26.57 14.69
CA HIS A 272 2.67 26.29 16.06
C HIS A 272 4.18 26.52 16.24
N LEU A 273 5.00 25.93 15.37
CA LEU A 273 6.46 26.03 15.43
C LEU A 273 6.95 27.45 15.16
N LYS A 274 6.35 28.19 14.22
CA LYS A 274 6.67 29.61 14.00
C LYS A 274 6.42 30.45 15.26
N LYS A 275 5.36 30.16 16.03
CA LYS A 275 5.07 30.84 17.30
C LYS A 275 6.08 30.44 18.38
N LEU A 276 6.37 29.14 18.48
CA LEU A 276 7.30 28.60 19.47
C LEU A 276 8.73 29.15 19.28
N LEU A 277 9.26 29.08 18.06
CA LEU A 277 10.63 29.47 17.72
C LEU A 277 10.87 30.99 17.81
N LYS A 278 9.80 31.80 17.77
CA LYS A 278 9.87 33.27 17.94
C LYS A 278 9.65 33.72 19.38
N SER A 279 9.27 32.84 20.29
CA SER A 279 8.90 33.24 21.65
C SER A 279 10.15 33.46 22.52
N PRO A 280 10.40 34.67 23.07
CA PRO A 280 11.55 34.95 23.92
C PRO A 280 11.50 34.24 25.29
N ASN A 281 10.32 33.70 25.67
CA ASN A 281 10.11 32.92 26.90
C ASN A 281 9.96 31.41 26.62
N ALA A 282 10.32 30.93 25.43
CA ALA A 282 10.28 29.51 25.14
C ALA A 282 11.22 28.77 26.11
N SER A 283 10.66 27.90 26.94
CA SER A 283 11.39 27.14 27.94
C SER A 283 12.24 26.08 27.23
N GLY A 284 13.50 26.39 26.95
CA GLY A 284 14.51 25.45 26.42
C GLY A 284 15.18 25.91 25.13
N ASN A 285 16.35 25.31 24.85
CA ASN A 285 17.02 25.45 23.56
C ASN A 285 16.16 24.76 22.48
N ASN A 286 15.63 25.51 21.51
CA ASN A 286 14.82 24.97 20.41
C ASN A 286 15.60 24.89 19.09
N SER A 287 16.95 24.99 19.14
CA SER A 287 17.81 24.80 17.96
C SER A 287 17.79 23.37 17.43
N ASP A 288 17.30 22.41 18.23
CA ASP A 288 17.13 20.99 17.91
C ASP A 288 15.81 20.70 17.16
N ILE A 289 15.04 21.72 16.77
CA ILE A 289 13.79 21.59 16.03
C ILE A 289 13.99 22.06 14.59
N LEU A 290 13.91 21.14 13.64
CA LEU A 290 14.12 21.43 12.22
C LEU A 290 12.82 21.25 11.43
N PHE A 291 12.28 22.35 10.92
CA PHE A 291 11.04 22.36 10.14
C PHE A 291 11.18 23.29 8.93
N TYR A 292 11.17 22.72 7.73
CA TYR A 292 11.36 23.44 6.48
C TYR A 292 10.12 23.34 5.57
N ASP A 293 9.69 24.48 5.02
CA ASP A 293 8.69 24.54 3.96
C ASP A 293 9.41 24.42 2.60
N GLY A 294 9.42 23.22 2.03
CA GLY A 294 10.13 22.91 0.79
C GLY A 294 11.23 21.86 0.95
N TYR A 295 12.07 21.75 -0.09
CA TYR A 295 13.19 20.81 -0.13
C TYR A 295 14.43 21.39 0.59
N VAL A 296 15.30 20.51 1.07
CA VAL A 296 16.60 20.85 1.65
C VAL A 296 17.66 19.90 1.07
N ASP A 297 18.86 20.39 0.79
CA ASP A 297 19.90 19.60 0.13
C ASP A 297 20.43 18.46 1.02
N ASP A 298 20.59 18.75 2.31
CA ASP A 298 21.06 17.81 3.34
C ASP A 298 19.92 16.95 3.93
N TYR A 299 18.85 16.70 3.16
CA TYR A 299 17.63 16.04 3.65
C TYR A 299 17.89 14.75 4.42
N VAL A 300 18.90 13.98 4.00
CA VAL A 300 19.14 12.68 4.61
C VAL A 300 20.03 12.72 5.84
N SER A 301 21.11 13.50 5.84
CA SER A 301 21.90 13.68 7.07
C SER A 301 21.00 14.24 8.16
N LEU A 302 20.15 15.20 7.85
CA LEU A 302 19.17 15.74 8.80
C LEU A 302 18.20 14.69 9.36
N GLN A 303 17.79 13.69 8.57
CA GLN A 303 16.99 12.57 9.10
C GLN A 303 17.81 11.58 9.93
N GLN A 304 19.07 11.34 9.57
CA GLN A 304 19.98 10.47 10.34
C GLN A 304 20.38 11.11 11.68
N ASP A 305 20.46 12.43 11.75
CA ASP A 305 20.81 13.18 12.95
C ASP A 305 19.59 13.45 13.86
N SER A 306 18.37 13.18 13.36
CA SER A 306 17.12 13.40 14.07
C SER A 306 16.68 12.21 14.90
N LYS A 307 16.29 12.46 16.16
CA LYS A 307 15.67 11.43 17.02
C LYS A 307 14.33 10.96 16.43
N PHE A 308 13.53 11.91 15.95
CA PHE A 308 12.19 11.72 15.42
C PHE A 308 12.02 12.37 14.03
N CYS A 309 11.23 11.76 13.14
CA CYS A 309 10.95 12.32 11.82
C CYS A 309 9.44 12.46 11.64
N LEU A 310 8.97 13.68 11.34
CA LEU A 310 7.54 13.91 11.21
C LEU A 310 7.04 13.36 9.87
N ALA A 311 6.02 12.53 9.94
CA ALA A 311 5.27 12.01 8.80
C ALA A 311 3.80 12.50 8.87
N PRO A 312 3.55 13.82 8.77
CA PRO A 312 2.19 14.32 8.67
C PRO A 312 1.59 13.95 7.32
N HIS A 313 0.27 14.05 7.26
CA HIS A 313 -0.49 13.87 6.04
C HIS A 313 0.10 14.69 4.87
N GLY A 314 0.08 14.12 3.67
CA GLY A 314 0.30 14.84 2.41
C GLY A 314 -0.92 14.69 1.50
N GLY A 315 -0.80 15.12 0.24
CA GLY A 315 -1.84 14.96 -0.78
C GLY A 315 -2.12 13.51 -1.18
N GLY A 316 -1.61 12.53 -0.43
CA GLY A 316 -1.64 11.10 -0.66
C GLY A 316 -0.95 10.35 0.48
N PHE A 317 -0.46 9.13 0.21
CA PHE A 317 0.25 8.30 1.19
C PHE A 317 1.50 8.99 1.78
N GLY A 318 2.25 9.70 0.93
CA GLY A 318 3.47 10.40 1.31
C GLY A 318 4.64 9.46 1.63
N ILE A 319 5.82 9.79 1.09
CA ILE A 319 7.02 8.94 1.23
C ILE A 319 7.72 9.02 2.59
N ARG A 320 7.39 10.03 3.41
CA ARG A 320 8.10 10.39 4.66
C ARG A 320 8.16 9.27 5.70
N LEU A 321 7.12 8.45 5.79
CA LEU A 321 7.14 7.30 6.70
C LEU A 321 8.20 6.28 6.26
N THR A 322 8.22 5.94 4.98
CA THR A 322 9.18 5.01 4.40
C THR A 322 10.59 5.54 4.57
N GLU A 323 10.81 6.82 4.27
CA GLU A 323 12.08 7.52 4.52
C GLU A 323 12.54 7.39 5.98
N ALA A 324 11.69 7.75 6.95
CA ALA A 324 12.02 7.64 8.37
C ALA A 324 12.43 6.19 8.75
N MET A 325 11.73 5.19 8.20
CA MET A 325 12.08 3.78 8.37
C MET A 325 13.38 3.38 7.68
N LEU A 326 13.77 3.97 6.55
CA LEU A 326 15.06 3.67 5.91
C LEU A 326 16.24 4.37 6.59
N PHE A 327 16.01 5.51 7.26
CA PHE A 327 17.05 6.31 7.91
C PHE A 327 17.18 6.10 9.42
N GLY A 328 16.48 5.12 10.00
CA GLY A 328 16.55 4.81 11.44
C GLY A 328 15.99 5.93 12.34
N CYS A 329 15.19 6.84 11.77
CA CYS A 329 14.59 7.98 12.45
C CYS A 329 13.20 7.60 12.94
N ILE A 330 12.92 7.73 14.25
CA ILE A 330 11.65 7.23 14.81
C ILE A 330 10.47 8.01 14.19
N PRO A 331 9.58 7.36 13.41
CA PRO A 331 8.52 8.08 12.73
C PRO A 331 7.48 8.64 13.70
N VAL A 332 7.12 9.91 13.50
CA VAL A 332 6.01 10.59 14.17
C VAL A 332 4.86 10.75 13.19
N ILE A 333 3.89 9.85 13.27
CA ILE A 333 2.78 9.76 12.32
C ILE A 333 1.68 10.72 12.74
N ILE A 334 1.36 11.69 11.88
CA ILE A 334 0.27 12.65 12.07
C ILE A 334 -0.75 12.49 10.93
N GLN A 335 -1.44 11.35 10.98
CA GLN A 335 -2.36 10.85 9.96
C GLN A 335 -3.49 10.02 10.60
N ASP A 336 -4.46 10.69 11.21
CA ASP A 336 -5.48 10.07 12.07
C ASP A 336 -6.31 8.98 11.37
N THR A 337 -6.60 9.17 10.09
CA THR A 337 -7.51 8.31 9.33
C THR A 337 -6.80 7.43 8.30
N VAL A 338 -5.48 7.31 8.38
CA VAL A 338 -4.65 6.56 7.41
C VAL A 338 -3.97 5.37 8.09
N TYR A 339 -4.30 4.18 7.59
CA TYR A 339 -3.51 2.98 7.85
C TYR A 339 -2.20 3.03 7.09
N GLN A 340 -1.12 2.79 7.82
CA GLN A 340 0.24 2.73 7.29
C GLN A 340 0.53 1.32 6.72
N PRO A 341 1.62 1.13 5.96
CA PRO A 341 1.99 -0.16 5.39
C PRO A 341 1.84 -1.32 6.37
N TYR A 342 0.99 -2.30 6.00
CA TYR A 342 0.65 -3.51 6.76
C TYR A 342 0.11 -3.32 8.19
N GLN A 343 -0.34 -2.10 8.53
CA GLN A 343 -0.92 -1.79 9.84
C GLN A 343 -2.29 -2.43 10.01
N ALA A 344 -3.16 -2.33 9.00
CA ALA A 344 -4.52 -2.88 9.04
C ALA A 344 -4.54 -4.41 9.15
N ASP A 345 -3.49 -5.05 8.65
CA ASP A 345 -3.27 -6.50 8.66
C ASP A 345 -2.80 -7.04 10.02
N GLY A 346 -2.48 -6.14 10.96
CA GLY A 346 -1.86 -6.49 12.23
C GLY A 346 -0.45 -7.09 12.09
N ILE A 347 0.20 -6.91 10.93
CA ILE A 347 1.53 -7.49 10.67
C ILE A 347 2.62 -6.56 11.22
N LEU A 348 2.52 -5.24 11.00
CA LEU A 348 3.48 -4.26 11.52
C LEU A 348 2.96 -3.59 12.79
N PRO A 349 3.63 -3.76 13.95
CA PRO A 349 3.17 -3.20 15.23
C PRO A 349 3.64 -1.76 15.43
N TYR A 350 3.10 -0.80 14.66
CA TYR A 350 3.53 0.62 14.69
C TYR A 350 3.66 1.24 16.09
N HIS A 351 2.81 0.86 17.05
CA HIS A 351 2.89 1.34 18.43
C HIS A 351 4.22 1.01 19.15
N LYS A 352 5.00 0.06 18.63
CA LYS A 352 6.30 -0.33 19.17
C LYS A 352 7.47 0.48 18.63
N PHE A 353 7.34 1.05 17.44
CA PHE A 353 8.45 1.70 16.73
C PHE A 353 8.11 3.08 16.17
N SER A 354 6.95 3.64 16.51
CA SER A 354 6.51 4.97 16.07
C SER A 354 5.80 5.72 17.19
N VAL A 355 5.72 7.04 17.04
CA VAL A 355 4.84 7.90 17.84
C VAL A 355 3.67 8.30 16.95
N ARG A 356 2.44 8.04 17.38
CA ARG A 356 1.24 8.48 16.64
C ARG A 356 0.60 9.64 17.39
N LEU A 357 0.46 10.78 16.71
CA LEU A 357 -0.11 12.01 17.24
C LEU A 357 -1.21 12.50 16.32
N GLY A 358 -2.31 12.99 16.90
CA GLY A 358 -3.38 13.61 16.13
C GLY A 358 -3.21 15.10 15.91
N LEU A 359 -4.09 15.68 15.11
CA LEU A 359 -4.08 17.13 14.86
C LEU A 359 -4.18 17.95 16.16
N ALA A 360 -4.92 17.43 17.15
CA ALA A 360 -5.10 18.04 18.47
C ALA A 360 -3.83 18.02 19.34
N ASP A 361 -2.87 17.13 19.06
CA ASP A 361 -1.64 16.99 19.85
C ASP A 361 -0.53 17.94 19.40
N ILE A 362 -0.66 18.55 18.21
CA ILE A 362 0.36 19.47 17.65
C ILE A 362 0.80 20.57 18.63
N PRO A 363 -0.08 21.23 19.40
CA PRO A 363 0.34 22.22 20.38
C PRO A 363 1.28 21.69 21.48
N ASN A 364 1.28 20.37 21.71
CA ASN A 364 2.08 19.69 22.71
C ASN A 364 3.17 18.79 22.09
N ILE A 365 3.42 18.87 20.78
CA ILE A 365 4.34 17.95 20.10
C ILE A 365 5.76 17.96 20.71
N VAL A 366 6.29 19.15 21.02
CA VAL A 366 7.63 19.29 21.62
C VAL A 366 7.70 18.69 23.03
N PRO A 367 6.84 19.05 24.00
CA PRO A 367 6.89 18.43 25.32
C PRO A 367 6.62 16.92 25.26
N ILE A 368 5.73 16.44 24.37
CA ILE A 368 5.50 15.01 24.17
C ILE A 368 6.79 14.31 23.72
N LEU A 369 7.42 14.78 22.65
CA LEU A 369 8.63 14.13 22.11
C LEU A 369 9.83 14.22 23.07
N ARG A 370 9.99 15.34 23.78
CA ARG A 370 11.04 15.49 24.82
C ARG A 370 10.78 14.61 26.04
N SER A 371 9.54 14.25 26.33
CA SER A 371 9.22 13.38 27.46
C SER A 371 9.59 11.91 27.24
N ILE A 372 9.88 11.49 26.00
CA ILE A 372 10.23 10.11 25.66
C ILE A 372 11.71 9.85 26.04
N PRO A 373 11.99 9.01 27.05
CA PRO A 373 13.34 8.75 27.51
C PRO A 373 14.19 8.04 26.44
N ILE A 374 15.51 8.21 26.50
CA ILE A 374 16.44 7.60 25.53
C ILE A 374 16.32 6.07 25.51
N GLU A 375 16.05 5.43 26.64
CA GLU A 375 15.84 3.98 26.75
C GLU A 375 14.61 3.54 25.96
N ARG A 376 13.56 4.36 25.94
CA ARG A 376 12.36 4.08 25.14
C ARG A 376 12.66 4.29 23.65
N GLN A 377 13.43 5.32 23.30
CA GLN A 377 13.87 5.55 21.91
C GLN A 377 14.73 4.39 21.40
N ASN A 378 15.67 3.89 22.20
CA ASN A 378 16.51 2.75 21.84
C ASN A 378 15.67 1.48 21.63
N LYS A 379 14.68 1.22 22.49
CA LYS A 379 13.71 0.13 22.29
C LYS A 379 12.92 0.29 20.99
N MET A 380 12.46 1.50 20.67
CA MET A 380 11.77 1.77 19.40
C MET A 380 12.67 1.47 18.20
N ARG A 381 13.94 1.89 18.24
CA ARG A 381 14.90 1.59 17.15
C ARG A 381 15.23 0.11 17.03
N MET A 382 15.29 -0.64 18.14
CA MET A 382 15.42 -2.10 18.10
C MET A 382 14.22 -2.78 17.46
N GLU A 383 13.01 -2.26 17.66
CA GLU A 383 11.84 -2.73 16.93
C GLU A 383 11.93 -2.33 15.44
N MET A 384 12.50 -1.17 15.10
CA MET A 384 12.77 -0.80 13.70
C MET A 384 13.80 -1.73 13.03
N VAL A 385 14.81 -2.24 13.75
CA VAL A 385 15.75 -3.26 13.23
C VAL A 385 15.00 -4.47 12.69
N GLU A 386 13.94 -4.90 13.38
CA GLU A 386 13.12 -6.04 12.93
C GLU A 386 12.26 -5.68 11.70
N TYR A 387 11.61 -4.52 11.72
CA TYR A 387 10.54 -4.22 10.74
C TYR A 387 10.96 -3.34 9.54
N HIS A 388 12.15 -2.74 9.52
CA HIS A 388 12.58 -1.89 8.40
C HIS A 388 12.59 -2.63 7.06
N ARG A 389 12.86 -3.93 7.08
CA ARG A 389 12.89 -4.81 5.90
C ARG A 389 11.54 -4.85 5.17
N ALA A 390 10.43 -4.55 5.86
CA ALA A 390 9.11 -4.45 5.25
C ALA A 390 8.95 -3.24 4.30
N PHE A 391 9.89 -2.29 4.36
CA PHE A 391 9.91 -1.05 3.56
C PHE A 391 10.95 -1.07 2.44
N LEU A 392 11.62 -2.21 2.24
CA LEU A 392 12.53 -2.49 1.14
C LEU A 392 11.97 -3.64 0.32
N TRP A 393 11.95 -3.49 -1.00
CA TRP A 393 11.48 -4.48 -1.96
C TRP A 393 12.59 -5.41 -2.45
N ASP A 394 13.79 -4.89 -2.66
CA ASP A 394 14.95 -5.62 -3.18
C ASP A 394 15.50 -6.60 -2.12
N PRO A 395 15.43 -7.92 -2.35
CA PRO A 395 16.00 -8.91 -1.45
C PRO A 395 17.51 -8.79 -1.25
N SER A 396 18.25 -8.23 -2.23
CA SER A 396 19.70 -8.01 -2.15
C SER A 396 20.06 -6.99 -1.05
N LEU A 397 19.18 -6.02 -0.82
CA LEU A 397 19.25 -5.04 0.26
C LEU A 397 18.69 -5.59 1.59
N GLY A 398 18.26 -6.85 1.61
CA GLY A 398 17.57 -7.48 2.72
C GLY A 398 16.07 -7.20 2.74
N GLY A 399 15.49 -6.64 1.68
CA GLY A 399 14.07 -6.33 1.58
C GLY A 399 13.15 -7.55 1.72
N GLN A 400 11.98 -7.30 2.29
CA GLN A 400 10.93 -8.29 2.53
C GLN A 400 9.53 -7.76 2.15
N ALA A 401 9.41 -6.56 1.57
CA ALA A 401 8.12 -5.94 1.25
C ALA A 401 7.22 -6.87 0.40
N TYR A 402 7.80 -7.63 -0.54
CA TYR A 402 7.08 -8.68 -1.28
C TYR A 402 6.47 -9.74 -0.34
N ASN A 403 7.25 -10.32 0.56
CA ASN A 403 6.77 -11.34 1.50
C ASN A 403 5.68 -10.79 2.44
N TYR A 404 5.84 -9.56 2.93
CA TYR A 404 4.82 -8.88 3.74
C TYR A 404 3.53 -8.66 2.95
N THR A 405 3.63 -8.28 1.67
CA THR A 405 2.48 -8.14 0.76
C THR A 405 1.78 -9.48 0.51
N ILE A 406 2.55 -10.55 0.25
CA ILE A 406 2.01 -11.92 0.11
C ILE A 406 1.26 -12.36 1.36
N ARG A 407 1.84 -12.13 2.55
CA ARG A 407 1.19 -12.46 3.83
C ARG A 407 -0.12 -11.67 4.03
N ALA A 408 -0.14 -10.39 3.68
CA ALA A 408 -1.35 -9.57 3.77
C ALA A 408 -2.45 -10.06 2.82
N LEU A 409 -2.09 -10.43 1.59
CA LEU A 409 -3.02 -11.01 0.61
C LEU A 409 -3.54 -12.39 1.06
N GLU A 410 -2.70 -13.23 1.65
CA GLU A 410 -3.10 -14.53 2.21
C GLU A 410 -4.18 -14.37 3.29
N GLN A 411 -4.08 -13.36 4.16
CA GLN A 411 -5.13 -13.05 5.14
C GLN A 411 -6.47 -12.73 4.48
N ARG A 412 -6.47 -12.08 3.30
CA ARG A 412 -7.69 -11.76 2.55
C ARG A 412 -8.34 -13.01 1.98
N VAL A 413 -7.54 -13.93 1.44
CA VAL A 413 -8.02 -15.24 1.01
C VAL A 413 -8.69 -15.96 2.16
N ASN A 414 -8.03 -16.08 3.32
CA ASN A 414 -8.59 -16.75 4.50
C ASN A 414 -9.93 -16.11 4.96
N GLY A 415 -10.04 -14.78 4.89
CA GLY A 415 -11.27 -14.05 5.20
C GLY A 415 -12.38 -14.20 4.15
N VAL A 416 -12.04 -14.24 2.86
CA VAL A 416 -13.00 -14.45 1.74
C VAL A 416 -13.51 -15.88 1.73
N VAL A 417 -12.60 -16.84 1.88
CA VAL A 417 -12.86 -18.27 1.99
C VAL A 417 -13.79 -18.58 3.17
N GLY A 418 -13.54 -18.01 4.35
CA GLY A 418 -14.42 -18.15 5.51
C GLY A 418 -15.84 -17.61 5.28
N ARG A 419 -16.02 -16.57 4.46
CA ARG A 419 -17.32 -15.96 4.14
C ARG A 419 -18.08 -16.69 3.03
N LEU A 420 -17.38 -17.17 2.00
CA LEU A 420 -17.98 -17.99 0.94
C LEU A 420 -18.45 -19.33 1.51
N TRP A 421 -17.65 -19.98 2.37
CA TRP A 421 -18.02 -21.24 3.00
C TRP A 421 -19.12 -21.11 4.06
N ALA A 422 -19.30 -19.93 4.67
CA ALA A 422 -20.47 -19.66 5.50
C ALA A 422 -21.78 -19.67 4.69
N LEU A 423 -21.73 -19.37 3.38
CA LEU A 423 -22.91 -19.39 2.51
C LEU A 423 -23.19 -20.80 1.95
N ASP A 424 -22.17 -21.62 1.77
CA ASP A 424 -22.28 -22.99 1.21
C ASP A 424 -22.30 -24.12 2.24
N GLY A 425 -22.18 -23.81 3.55
CA GLY A 425 -22.28 -24.80 4.61
C GLY A 425 -23.73 -25.26 4.86
N PRO A 426 -24.01 -26.59 4.93
CA PRO A 426 -25.37 -27.12 5.19
C PRO A 426 -26.01 -26.65 6.51
N GLY A 427 -25.23 -26.04 7.42
CA GLY A 427 -25.70 -25.54 8.72
C GLY A 427 -26.52 -24.23 8.68
N LEU A 428 -26.40 -23.40 7.64
CA LEU A 428 -27.05 -22.08 7.60
C LEU A 428 -28.40 -22.05 6.85
N GLN A 429 -28.62 -22.94 5.88
CA GLN A 429 -29.96 -23.15 5.30
C GLN A 429 -30.98 -23.63 6.35
N ASN A 430 -30.52 -24.46 7.30
CA ASN A 430 -31.35 -24.93 8.42
C ASN A 430 -31.66 -23.84 9.46
N ARG A 431 -30.79 -22.83 9.64
CA ARG A 431 -31.07 -21.69 10.52
C ARG A 431 -32.09 -20.71 9.92
N ARG A 432 -32.11 -20.51 8.60
CA ARG A 432 -33.15 -19.70 7.92
C ARG A 432 -34.52 -20.38 7.93
N LYS A 433 -34.60 -21.71 7.72
CA LYS A 433 -35.85 -22.47 7.87
C LYS A 433 -36.39 -22.46 9.32
N ARG A 434 -35.53 -22.59 10.33
CA ARG A 434 -35.94 -22.50 11.75
C ARG A 434 -36.44 -21.11 12.17
N ARG A 435 -35.82 -20.02 11.68
CA ARG A 435 -36.30 -18.65 11.94
C ARG A 435 -37.57 -18.28 11.17
N GLY A 436 -37.77 -18.82 9.96
CA GLY A 436 -39.01 -18.66 9.19
C GLY A 436 -40.20 -19.42 9.79
N GLY A 437 -39.98 -20.62 10.34
CA GLY A 437 -41.00 -21.40 11.03
C GLY A 437 -41.47 -20.77 12.35
N ALA A 438 -40.55 -20.23 13.15
CA ALA A 438 -40.89 -19.56 14.41
C ALA A 438 -41.74 -18.29 14.22
N ARG A 439 -41.49 -17.50 13.16
CA ARG A 439 -42.32 -16.32 12.83
C ARG A 439 -43.71 -16.66 12.30
N ARG A 440 -43.90 -17.85 11.73
CA ARG A 440 -45.23 -18.31 11.25
C ARG A 440 -46.08 -18.93 12.36
N ALA A 441 -45.45 -19.53 13.38
CA ALA A 441 -46.15 -20.04 14.56
C ALA A 441 -46.68 -18.91 15.48
N LEU A 442 -45.92 -17.82 15.63
CA LEU A 442 -46.34 -16.65 16.44
C LEU A 442 -47.48 -15.82 15.82
N ARG A 443 -47.78 -15.99 14.52
CA ARG A 443 -48.90 -15.31 13.83
C ARG A 443 -50.19 -16.13 13.76
N ARG A 444 -50.20 -17.38 14.23
CA ARG A 444 -51.40 -18.24 14.23
C ARG A 444 -52.00 -18.51 15.62
N GLY A 445 -51.45 -17.89 16.67
CA GLY A 445 -51.97 -17.99 18.04
C GLY A 445 -52.68 -16.73 18.55
N SER A 446 -53.08 -15.82 17.65
CA SER A 446 -53.89 -14.64 17.97
C SER A 446 -55.04 -14.54 16.97
N SER A 447 -56.03 -15.40 17.18
CA SER A 447 -57.38 -15.29 16.64
C SER A 447 -58.34 -15.92 17.63
#